data_AF-Q5BY68-F1
#
_entry.id   AF-Q5BY68-F1
#
_cell.length_a   1.000
_cell.length_b   1.000
_cell.length_c   1.000
_cell.angle_alpha   90.00
_cell.angle_beta   90.00
_cell.angle_gamma   90.00
#
_symmetry.space_group_name_H-M   'P 1'
#
loop_
_entity.id
_entity.type
_entity.pdbx_description
1 polymer ?
#
loop_
_entity_poly.entity_id
_entity_poly.type
_entity_poly.pdbx_seq_one_letter_code
_entity_poly.pdbx_strand_id
1 'polypeptide(L)'
;RLFVYINVLLLVLIHSSIQIDDAITNVTKRLTELQVINDHFVMVMKNISDSKNQLTANQENLNEYATCLKEKTEAKYKGQFYTYIDYLLNEIQRDYPKHSAEVLKEIRRCRGKLSQHFDNLWAQQNTLICNRPGNIDKDDVEDLENEISIHKSTIFYLKFSKLEKDYYLKLKENLENSANNPSEE
;
A
#
# COMPACT_ATOMS: atom_id res chain seq x y z
N ARG A 1 -19.08 -30.55 -40.20
CA ARG A 1 -18.10 -29.44 -40.02
C ARG A 1 -18.64 -28.37 -39.06
N LEU A 2 -19.86 -27.86 -39.26
CA LEU A 2 -20.49 -26.87 -38.36
C LEU A 2 -20.61 -27.34 -36.89
N PHE A 3 -20.99 -28.60 -36.67
CA PHE A 3 -21.19 -29.18 -35.34
C PHE A 3 -19.89 -29.28 -34.52
N VAL A 4 -18.75 -29.55 -35.16
CA VAL A 4 -17.44 -29.61 -34.49
C VAL A 4 -17.01 -28.22 -34.06
N TYR A 5 -17.28 -27.20 -34.90
CA TYR A 5 -16.93 -25.81 -34.62
C TYR A 5 -17.70 -25.25 -33.42
N ILE A 6 -19.00 -25.56 -33.32
CA ILE A 6 -19.85 -25.15 -32.19
C ILE A 6 -19.38 -25.78 -30.88
N ASN A 7 -19.00 -27.07 -30.88
CA ASN A 7 -18.49 -27.75 -29.69
C ASN A 7 -17.13 -27.20 -29.23
N VAL A 8 -16.23 -26.88 -30.16
CA VAL A 8 -14.94 -26.25 -29.83
C VAL A 8 -15.16 -24.85 -29.26
N LEU A 9 -16.07 -24.05 -29.83
CA LEU A 9 -16.40 -22.72 -29.31
C LEU A 9 -16.97 -22.78 -27.89
N LEU A 10 -17.89 -23.71 -27.63
CA LEU A 10 -18.46 -23.95 -26.31
C LEU A 10 -17.39 -24.36 -25.28
N LEU A 11 -16.47 -25.23 -25.65
CA LEU A 11 -15.36 -25.65 -24.77
C LEU A 11 -14.43 -24.49 -24.42
N VAL A 12 -14.12 -23.62 -25.39
CA VAL A 12 -13.32 -22.41 -25.17
C VAL A 12 -14.05 -21.45 -24.24
N LEU A 13 -15.35 -21.22 -24.45
CA LEU A 13 -16.16 -20.34 -23.59
C LEU A 13 -16.27 -20.88 -22.16
N ILE A 14 -16.45 -22.19 -21.98
CA ILE A 14 -16.49 -22.82 -20.66
C ILE A 14 -15.13 -22.68 -19.96
N HIS A 15 -14.02 -22.92 -20.67
CA HIS A 15 -12.69 -22.75 -20.09
C HIS A 15 -12.40 -21.30 -19.71
N SER A 16 -12.77 -20.33 -20.55
CA SER A 16 -12.63 -18.90 -20.24
C SER A 16 -13.47 -18.50 -19.03
N SER A 17 -14.73 -18.98 -18.93
CA SER A 17 -15.60 -18.70 -17.79
C SER A 17 -15.01 -19.24 -16.47
N ILE A 18 -14.53 -20.48 -16.48
CA ILE A 18 -13.89 -21.10 -15.30
C ILE A 18 -12.63 -20.32 -14.88
N GLN A 19 -11.82 -19.88 -15.85
CA GLN A 19 -10.62 -19.07 -15.57
C GLN A 19 -10.97 -17.71 -14.94
N ILE A 20 -12.07 -17.09 -15.34
CA ILE A 20 -12.53 -15.82 -14.75
C ILE A 20 -13.07 -16.03 -13.33
N ASP A 21 -13.84 -17.09 -13.09
CA ASP A 21 -14.38 -17.41 -11.76
C ASP A 21 -13.26 -17.70 -10.73
N ASP A 22 -12.23 -18.42 -11.15
CA ASP A 22 -11.03 -18.67 -10.33
C ASP A 22 -10.29 -17.36 -10.02
N ALA A 23 -10.17 -16.46 -11.01
CA ALA A 23 -9.54 -15.16 -10.82
C ALA A 23 -10.32 -14.27 -9.83
N ILE A 24 -11.66 -14.22 -9.93
CA ILE A 24 -12.54 -13.49 -8.99
C ILE A 24 -12.41 -14.07 -7.58
N THR A 25 -12.36 -15.39 -7.44
CA THR A 25 -12.17 -16.07 -6.16
C THR A 25 -10.83 -15.70 -5.52
N ASN A 26 -9.75 -15.71 -6.30
CA ASN A 26 -8.42 -15.36 -5.81
C ASN A 26 -8.34 -13.88 -5.36
N VAL A 27 -8.88 -12.95 -6.16
CA VAL A 27 -8.96 -11.53 -5.77
C VAL A 27 -9.78 -11.35 -4.50
N THR A 28 -10.91 -12.05 -4.38
CA THR A 28 -11.78 -11.97 -3.20
C THR A 28 -11.04 -12.45 -1.94
N LYS A 29 -10.29 -13.55 -2.03
CA LYS A 29 -9.45 -14.04 -0.93
C LYS A 29 -8.41 -12.99 -0.52
N ARG A 30 -7.72 -12.39 -1.50
CA ARG A 30 -6.72 -11.36 -1.24
C ARG A 30 -7.31 -10.13 -0.54
N LEU A 31 -8.51 -9.70 -0.95
CA LEU A 31 -9.24 -8.60 -0.30
C LEU A 31 -9.60 -8.92 1.16
N THR A 32 -9.96 -10.17 1.47
CA THR A 32 -10.21 -10.61 2.85
C THR A 32 -8.95 -10.57 3.70
N GLU A 33 -7.82 -11.04 3.17
CA GLU A 33 -6.52 -10.97 3.85
C GLU A 33 -6.12 -9.51 4.15
N LEU A 34 -6.28 -8.62 3.17
CA LEU A 34 -5.99 -7.19 3.33
C LEU A 34 -6.91 -6.50 4.34
N GLN A 35 -8.15 -6.95 4.47
CA GLN A 35 -9.07 -6.44 5.49
C GLN A 35 -8.57 -6.76 6.90
N VAL A 36 -8.17 -8.01 7.15
CA VAL A 36 -7.62 -8.44 8.46
C VAL A 36 -6.34 -7.66 8.79
N ILE A 37 -5.46 -7.48 7.81
CA ILE A 37 -4.22 -6.69 7.96
C ILE A 37 -4.55 -5.23 8.33
N ASN A 38 -5.50 -4.62 7.63
CA ASN A 38 -5.92 -3.24 7.90
C ASN A 38 -6.47 -3.07 9.33
N ASP A 39 -7.31 -4.00 9.78
CA ASP A 39 -7.90 -3.95 11.13
C ASP A 39 -6.82 -4.10 12.22
N HIS A 40 -5.82 -4.96 11.99
CA HIS A 40 -4.66 -5.09 12.87
C HIS A 40 -3.84 -3.79 12.93
N PHE A 41 -3.54 -3.15 11.79
CA PHE A 41 -2.79 -1.90 11.77
C PHE A 41 -3.55 -0.73 12.39
N VAL A 42 -4.87 -0.65 12.25
CA VAL A 42 -5.70 0.36 12.93
C VAL A 42 -5.59 0.22 14.45
N MET A 43 -5.62 -1.01 14.97
CA MET A 43 -5.42 -1.28 16.40
C MET A 43 -4.02 -0.88 16.88
N VAL A 44 -2.96 -1.26 16.15
CA VAL A 44 -1.58 -0.87 16.49
C VAL A 44 -1.42 0.65 16.48
N MET A 45 -1.99 1.34 15.49
CA MET A 45 -1.96 2.80 15.41
C MET A 45 -2.63 3.49 16.60
N LYS A 46 -3.73 2.92 17.11
CA LYS A 46 -4.40 3.42 18.32
C LYS A 46 -3.48 3.31 19.54
N ASN A 47 -2.84 2.14 19.73
CA ASN A 47 -1.93 1.90 20.85
C ASN A 47 -0.70 2.83 20.81
N ILE A 48 -0.15 3.09 19.63
CA ILE A 48 0.97 4.05 19.46
C ILE A 48 0.52 5.48 19.75
N SER A 49 -0.68 5.87 19.30
CA SER A 49 -1.23 7.19 19.59
C SER A 49 -1.45 7.42 21.09
N ASP A 50 -1.91 6.39 21.80
CA ASP A 50 -2.13 6.44 23.25
C ASP A 50 -0.79 6.54 24.02
N SER A 51 0.24 5.81 23.58
CA SER A 51 1.59 5.84 24.17
C SER A 51 2.29 7.18 23.95
N LYS A 52 2.14 7.77 22.75
CA LYS A 52 2.68 9.10 22.42
C LYS A 52 2.11 10.21 23.30
N ASN A 53 0.82 10.18 23.61
CA ASN A 53 0.17 11.19 24.44
C ASN A 53 0.75 11.23 25.87
N GLN A 54 1.34 10.13 26.34
CA GLN A 54 1.99 10.06 27.65
C GLN A 54 3.40 10.67 27.63
N LEU A 55 4.14 10.53 26.53
CA LEU A 55 5.52 11.02 26.37
C LEU A 55 5.59 12.53 26.04
N THR A 56 4.67 13.08 25.24
CA THR A 56 4.73 14.49 24.80
C THR A 56 4.06 15.49 25.73
N ALA A 57 3.36 15.04 26.77
CA ALA A 57 2.57 15.90 27.66
C ALA A 57 3.40 16.90 28.49
N ASN A 58 4.72 16.73 28.58
CA ASN A 58 5.51 17.43 29.61
C ASN A 58 6.59 18.41 29.12
N GLN A 59 6.94 18.52 27.82
CA GLN A 59 8.00 19.46 27.39
C GLN A 59 7.86 19.95 25.93
N GLU A 60 7.78 21.27 25.74
CA GLU A 60 7.65 21.95 24.43
C GLU A 60 8.84 21.66 23.49
N ASN A 61 10.07 21.66 24.01
CA ASN A 61 11.29 21.33 23.24
C ASN A 61 11.30 19.90 22.68
N LEU A 62 10.60 18.98 23.35
CA LEU A 62 10.45 17.58 22.94
C LEU A 62 9.54 17.47 21.71
N ASN A 63 8.53 18.35 21.60
CA ASN A 63 7.61 18.38 20.47
C ASN A 63 8.27 18.88 19.19
N GLU A 64 9.14 19.88 19.27
CA GLU A 64 9.91 20.38 18.13
C GLU A 64 10.88 19.30 17.61
N TYR A 65 11.63 18.67 18.53
CA TYR A 65 12.53 17.57 18.19
C TYR A 65 11.79 16.39 17.54
N ALA A 66 10.67 15.95 18.16
CA ALA A 66 9.84 14.88 17.63
C ALA A 66 9.23 15.20 16.26
N THR A 67 8.90 16.46 15.99
CA THR A 67 8.37 16.90 14.69
C THR A 67 9.44 16.83 13.62
N CYS A 68 10.64 17.36 13.90
CA CYS A 68 11.78 17.24 12.99
C CYS A 68 12.13 15.78 12.67
N LEU A 69 12.18 14.91 13.69
CA LEU A 69 12.46 13.48 13.51
C LEU A 69 11.43 12.79 12.62
N LYS A 70 10.14 13.12 12.76
CA LYS A 70 9.07 12.58 11.91
C LYS A 70 9.28 12.93 10.45
N GLU A 71 9.59 14.18 10.16
CA GLU A 71 9.88 14.62 8.80
C GLU A 71 11.08 13.84 8.26
N LYS A 72 12.22 13.90 8.95
CA LYS A 72 13.45 13.19 8.56
C LYS A 72 13.26 11.69 8.33
N THR A 73 12.38 11.07 9.11
CA THR A 73 12.11 9.63 9.03
C THR A 73 11.21 9.28 7.84
N GLU A 74 10.33 10.18 7.40
CA GLU A 74 9.44 9.95 6.26
C GLU A 74 10.20 9.78 4.94
N ALA A 75 11.28 10.53 4.71
CA ALA A 75 12.10 10.35 3.52
C ALA A 75 12.85 9.02 3.51
N LYS A 76 13.17 8.44 4.69
CA LYS A 76 13.82 7.11 4.76
C LYS A 76 12.94 6.01 4.17
N TYR A 77 11.61 6.16 4.25
CA TYR A 77 10.66 5.18 3.73
C TYR A 77 10.38 5.29 2.23
N LYS A 78 10.94 6.29 1.53
CA LYS A 78 10.85 6.45 0.07
C LYS A 78 11.20 5.16 -0.68
N GLY A 79 12.34 4.56 -0.35
CA GLY A 79 12.82 3.35 -1.04
C GLY A 79 11.91 2.14 -0.80
N GLN A 80 11.36 2.03 0.40
CA GLN A 80 10.39 0.98 0.73
C GLN A 80 9.11 1.18 -0.10
N PHE A 81 8.56 2.40 -0.18
CA PHE A 81 7.38 2.70 -1.00
C PHE A 81 7.53 2.20 -2.45
N TYR A 82 8.65 2.47 -3.12
CA TYR A 82 8.84 1.99 -4.49
C TYR A 82 8.91 0.48 -4.57
N THR A 83 9.60 -0.16 -3.62
CA THR A 83 9.71 -1.62 -3.58
C THR A 83 8.34 -2.28 -3.49
N TYR A 84 7.47 -1.78 -2.60
CA TYR A 84 6.12 -2.32 -2.42
C TYR A 84 5.20 -2.05 -3.62
N ILE A 85 5.29 -0.87 -4.22
CA ILE A 85 4.53 -0.56 -5.45
C ILE A 85 5.00 -1.40 -6.64
N ASP A 86 6.31 -1.61 -6.78
CA ASP A 86 6.88 -2.43 -7.85
C ASP A 86 6.54 -3.92 -7.64
N TYR A 87 6.51 -4.39 -6.39
CA TYR A 87 5.99 -5.72 -6.05
C TYR A 87 4.52 -5.88 -6.48
N LEU A 88 3.66 -4.92 -6.13
CA LEU A 88 2.24 -4.94 -6.50
C LEU A 88 2.04 -4.92 -8.02
N LEU A 89 2.81 -4.11 -8.74
CA LEU A 89 2.82 -4.08 -10.22
C LEU A 89 3.14 -5.47 -10.79
N ASN A 90 4.20 -6.10 -10.29
CA ASN A 90 4.64 -7.41 -10.77
C ASN A 90 3.64 -8.50 -10.45
N GLU A 91 3.06 -8.50 -9.25
CA GLU A 91 2.04 -9.45 -8.81
C GLU A 91 0.79 -9.36 -9.70
N ILE A 92 0.23 -8.16 -9.86
CA ILE A 92 -0.97 -7.96 -10.69
C ILE A 92 -0.71 -8.31 -12.16
N GLN A 93 0.44 -7.93 -12.70
CA GLN A 93 0.79 -8.22 -14.09
C GLN A 93 0.98 -9.72 -14.34
N ARG A 94 1.58 -10.44 -13.39
CA ARG A 94 1.81 -11.89 -13.48
C ARG A 94 0.50 -12.67 -13.35
N ASP A 95 -0.32 -12.31 -12.38
CA ASP A 95 -1.48 -13.13 -11.98
C ASP A 95 -2.73 -12.79 -12.80
N TYR A 96 -2.80 -11.58 -13.38
CA TYR A 96 -3.98 -11.10 -14.11
C TYR A 96 -3.64 -10.42 -15.45
N PRO A 97 -2.87 -11.05 -16.35
CA PRO A 97 -2.30 -10.38 -17.53
C PRO A 97 -3.34 -9.83 -18.52
N LYS A 98 -4.54 -10.43 -18.59
CA LYS A 98 -5.60 -10.03 -19.55
C LYS A 98 -6.55 -8.96 -19.03
N HIS A 99 -6.74 -8.87 -17.71
CA HIS A 99 -7.79 -8.03 -17.10
C HIS A 99 -7.23 -6.85 -16.27
N SER A 100 -5.91 -6.71 -16.21
CA SER A 100 -5.24 -5.74 -15.33
C SER A 100 -4.73 -4.47 -16.02
N ALA A 101 -4.89 -4.33 -17.35
CA ALA A 101 -4.26 -3.24 -18.10
C ALA A 101 -4.58 -1.84 -17.54
N GLU A 102 -5.84 -1.59 -17.20
CA GLU A 102 -6.26 -0.33 -16.60
C GLU A 102 -5.70 -0.14 -15.18
N VAL A 103 -5.80 -1.17 -14.33
CA VAL A 103 -5.29 -1.16 -12.96
C VAL A 103 -3.78 -0.89 -12.95
N LEU A 104 -3.01 -1.56 -13.82
CA LEU A 104 -1.58 -1.34 -13.98
C LEU A 104 -1.24 0.09 -14.42
N LYS A 105 -2.05 0.70 -15.30
CA LYS A 105 -1.88 2.10 -15.69
C LYS A 105 -2.05 3.04 -14.50
N GLU A 106 -3.03 2.77 -13.64
CA GLU A 106 -3.25 3.57 -12.43
C GLU A 106 -2.17 3.42 -11.39
N ILE A 107 -1.68 2.20 -11.15
CA ILE A 107 -0.56 1.94 -10.23
C ILE A 107 0.69 2.69 -10.71
N ARG A 108 1.02 2.61 -12.01
CA ARG A 108 2.14 3.37 -12.59
C ARG A 108 1.98 4.89 -12.43
N ARG A 109 0.76 5.40 -12.60
CA ARG A 109 0.47 6.83 -12.36
C ARG A 109 0.67 7.20 -10.88
N CYS A 110 0.24 6.36 -9.96
CA CYS A 110 0.44 6.58 -8.53
C CYS A 110 1.94 6.57 -8.17
N ARG A 111 2.69 5.59 -8.69
CA ARG A 111 4.16 5.53 -8.57
C ARG A 111 4.82 6.83 -9.03
N GLY A 112 4.41 7.38 -10.17
CA GLY A 112 4.93 8.65 -10.69
C GLY A 112 4.65 9.84 -9.76
N LYS A 113 3.43 9.95 -9.23
CA LYS A 113 3.07 11.00 -8.25
C LYS A 113 3.85 10.86 -6.95
N LEU A 114 4.01 9.63 -6.46
CA LEU A 114 4.83 9.34 -5.28
C LEU A 114 6.30 9.70 -5.52
N SER A 115 6.82 9.46 -6.74
CA SER A 115 8.15 9.89 -7.12
C SER A 115 8.34 11.39 -6.92
N GLN A 116 7.48 12.19 -7.54
CA GLN A 116 7.53 13.65 -7.43
C GLN A 116 7.42 14.13 -5.99
N HIS A 117 6.52 13.54 -5.20
CA HIS A 117 6.37 13.89 -3.78
C HIS A 117 7.66 13.66 -3.00
N PHE A 118 8.27 12.49 -3.15
CA PHE A 118 9.49 12.16 -2.42
C PHE A 118 10.74 12.88 -2.94
N ASP A 119 10.80 13.23 -4.23
CA ASP A 119 11.88 14.07 -4.76
C ASP A 119 11.83 15.47 -4.13
N ASN A 120 10.62 16.04 -3.98
CA ASN A 120 10.42 17.31 -3.29
C ASN A 120 10.76 17.23 -1.80
N LEU A 121 10.32 16.18 -1.10
CA LEU A 121 10.65 15.96 0.31
C LEU A 121 12.17 15.81 0.51
N TRP A 122 12.84 15.09 -0.38
CA TRP A 122 14.29 14.88 -0.27
C TRP A 122 15.07 16.18 -0.48
N ALA A 123 14.66 17.00 -1.44
CA ALA A 123 15.23 18.33 -1.64
C ALA A 123 15.09 19.23 -0.40
N GLN A 124 14.00 19.10 0.35
CA GLN A 124 13.77 19.85 1.59
C GLN A 124 14.54 19.29 2.80
N GLN A 125 14.81 17.98 2.84
CA GLN A 125 15.36 17.32 4.03
C GLN A 125 16.87 17.16 4.08
N ASN A 126 17.60 17.25 2.97
CA ASN A 126 19.06 17.09 2.97
C ASN A 126 19.80 18.12 3.85
N THR A 127 19.11 19.18 4.28
CA THR A 127 19.64 20.23 5.17
C THR A 127 19.03 20.20 6.57
N LEU A 128 18.07 19.30 6.85
CA LEU A 128 17.34 19.27 8.11
C LEU A 128 18.18 18.63 9.24
N ILE A 129 18.60 19.47 10.18
CA ILE A 129 19.29 19.05 11.41
C ILE A 129 18.27 19.07 12.55
N CYS A 130 17.97 17.90 13.12
CA CYS A 130 17.15 17.80 14.32
C CYS A 130 18.04 17.98 15.54
N ASN A 131 17.96 19.14 16.18
CA ASN A 131 18.75 19.44 17.36
C ASN A 131 18.18 18.69 18.56
N ARG A 132 18.97 17.75 19.09
CA ARG A 132 18.62 17.02 20.30
C ARG A 132 18.53 17.98 21.49
N PRO A 133 17.47 17.93 22.30
CA PRO A 133 17.38 18.73 23.51
C PRO A 133 18.45 18.30 24.52
N GLY A 134 19.20 19.25 25.08
CA GLY A 134 20.31 18.96 26.00
C GLY A 134 19.88 18.60 27.43
N ASN A 135 18.60 18.75 27.75
CA ASN A 135 18.04 18.62 29.10
C ASN A 135 17.22 17.34 29.31
N ILE A 136 17.27 16.39 28.37
CA ILE A 136 16.53 15.13 28.42
C ILE A 136 17.51 13.98 28.60
N ASP A 137 17.11 12.97 29.37
CA ASP A 137 17.87 11.75 29.57
C ASP A 137 18.21 11.07 28.23
N LYS A 138 19.30 10.29 28.23
CA LYS A 138 19.76 9.67 27.01
C LYS A 138 18.75 8.66 26.46
N ASP A 139 18.22 7.84 27.36
CA ASP A 139 17.39 6.69 27.06
C ASP A 139 15.99 7.15 26.63
N ASP A 140 15.44 8.18 27.28
CA ASP A 140 14.16 8.80 26.90
C ASP A 140 14.13 9.29 25.44
N VAL A 141 15.26 9.83 24.96
CA VAL A 141 15.39 10.28 23.57
C VAL A 141 15.47 9.11 22.59
N GLU A 142 16.14 8.02 22.98
CA GLU A 142 16.26 6.81 22.17
C GLU A 142 14.90 6.11 22.04
N ASP A 143 14.15 6.01 23.14
CA ASP A 143 12.78 5.51 23.15
C ASP A 143 11.86 6.34 22.27
N LEU A 144 11.96 7.67 22.33
CA LEU A 144 11.21 8.57 21.45
C LEU A 144 11.54 8.34 19.96
N GLU A 145 12.81 8.18 19.62
CA GLU A 145 13.27 7.92 18.25
C GLU A 145 12.72 6.58 17.72
N ASN A 146 12.75 5.55 18.56
CA ASN A 146 12.20 4.22 18.25
C ASN A 146 10.69 4.29 18.04
N GLU A 147 9.95 4.94 18.95
CA GLU A 147 8.50 5.12 18.85
C GLU A 147 8.11 5.89 17.59
N ILE A 148 8.84 6.97 17.25
CA ILE A 148 8.62 7.72 16.01
C ILE A 148 8.86 6.84 14.77
N SER A 149 9.91 6.03 14.79
CA SER A 149 10.23 5.10 13.70
C SER A 149 9.13 4.06 13.50
N ILE A 150 8.69 3.41 14.58
CA ILE A 150 7.60 2.43 14.60
C ILE A 150 6.30 3.07 14.11
N HIS A 151 5.95 4.25 14.63
CA HIS A 151 4.76 4.99 14.22
C HIS A 151 4.76 5.29 12.71
N LYS A 152 5.87 5.81 12.19
CA LYS A 152 5.99 6.15 10.76
C LYS A 152 5.94 4.91 9.87
N SER A 153 6.60 3.83 10.28
CA SER A 153 6.54 2.52 9.61
C SER A 153 5.10 1.99 9.56
N THR A 154 4.38 2.09 10.68
CA THR A 154 3.00 1.60 10.80
C THR A 154 2.05 2.41 9.90
N ILE A 155 2.17 3.74 9.90
CA ILE A 155 1.42 4.62 8.98
C ILE A 155 1.73 4.27 7.53
N PHE A 156 3.00 4.01 7.22
CA PHE A 156 3.44 3.62 5.89
C PHE A 156 2.71 2.35 5.42
N TYR A 157 2.76 1.28 6.21
CA TYR A 157 2.10 0.02 5.89
C TYR A 157 0.59 0.17 5.75
N LEU A 158 -0.06 0.92 6.65
CA LEU A 158 -1.50 1.17 6.57
C LEU A 158 -1.89 1.87 5.26
N LYS A 159 -1.14 2.91 4.86
CA LYS A 159 -1.37 3.62 3.60
C LYS A 159 -1.17 2.69 2.40
N PHE A 160 -0.13 1.86 2.41
CA PHE A 160 0.13 0.91 1.34
C PHE A 160 -0.97 -0.16 1.25
N SER A 161 -1.35 -0.80 2.35
CA SER A 161 -2.41 -1.82 2.37
C SER A 161 -3.75 -1.29 1.87
N LYS A 162 -4.08 -0.02 2.20
CA LYS A 162 -5.29 0.63 1.67
C LYS A 162 -5.22 0.79 0.15
N LEU A 163 -4.08 1.24 -0.36
CA LEU A 163 -3.86 1.40 -1.79
C LEU A 163 -3.88 0.05 -2.53
N GLU A 164 -3.28 -0.98 -1.97
CA GLU A 164 -3.34 -2.35 -2.48
C GLU A 164 -4.79 -2.84 -2.57
N LYS A 165 -5.57 -2.63 -1.51
CA LYS A 165 -7.00 -2.97 -1.47
C LYS A 165 -7.80 -2.25 -2.56
N ASP A 166 -7.59 -0.95 -2.75
CA ASP A 166 -8.29 -0.16 -3.77
C ASP A 166 -8.03 -0.70 -5.18
N TYR A 167 -6.79 -1.11 -5.47
CA TYR A 167 -6.45 -1.71 -6.76
C TYR A 167 -7.05 -3.10 -6.97
N TYR A 168 -7.07 -3.93 -5.92
CA TYR A 168 -7.73 -5.23 -5.98
C TYR A 168 -9.26 -5.14 -6.12
N LEU A 169 -9.89 -4.12 -5.51
CA LEU A 169 -11.32 -3.85 -5.72
C LEU A 169 -11.62 -3.50 -7.18
N LYS A 170 -10.80 -2.62 -7.78
CA LYS A 170 -10.96 -2.27 -9.19
C LYS A 170 -10.69 -3.45 -10.13
N LEU A 171 -9.69 -4.27 -9.81
CA LEU A 171 -9.42 -5.50 -10.56
C LEU A 171 -10.60 -6.48 -10.49
N LYS A 172 -11.23 -6.62 -9.32
CA LYS A 172 -12.44 -7.44 -9.14
C LYS A 172 -13.58 -6.95 -10.03
N GLU A 173 -13.84 -5.65 -10.04
CA GLU A 173 -14.87 -5.03 -10.89
C GLU A 173 -14.61 -5.32 -12.38
N ASN A 174 -13.36 -5.21 -12.84
CA ASN A 174 -12.99 -5.54 -14.22
C ASN A 174 -13.25 -7.02 -14.57
N LEU A 175 -12.94 -7.93 -13.65
CA LEU A 175 -13.18 -9.36 -13.83
C LEU A 175 -14.68 -9.69 -13.86
N GLU A 176 -15.46 -9.12 -12.95
CA GLU A 176 -16.93 -9.29 -12.90
C GLU A 176 -17.60 -8.73 -14.15
N ASN A 177 -17.15 -7.57 -14.65
CA ASN A 177 -17.65 -7.01 -15.91
C ASN A 177 -17.32 -7.89 -17.11
N SER A 178 -16.11 -8.48 -17.15
CA SER A 178 -15.70 -9.42 -18.21
C SER A 178 -16.54 -10.71 -18.18
N ALA A 179 -16.87 -11.23 -16.98
CA ALA A 179 -17.74 -12.39 -16.82
C ALA A 179 -19.17 -12.12 -17.34
N ASN A 180 -19.70 -10.91 -17.11
CA ASN A 180 -21.06 -10.53 -17.48
C ASN A 180 -21.20 -10.13 -18.96
N ASN A 181 -20.12 -9.73 -19.63
CA ASN A 181 -20.09 -9.32 -21.04
C ASN A 181 -19.02 -10.07 -21.85
N PRO A 182 -19.20 -11.38 -22.14
CA PRO A 182 -18.20 -12.21 -22.82
C PRO A 182 -17.94 -11.84 -24.31
N SER A 183 -18.58 -10.81 -24.85
CA SER A 183 -18.48 -10.42 -26.27
C SER A 183 -17.39 -9.40 -26.61
N GLU A 184 -16.61 -8.92 -25.63
CA GLU A 184 -15.55 -7.92 -25.84
C GLU A 184 -14.11 -8.47 -25.72
N GLU A 185 -13.91 -9.79 -25.56
CA GLU A 185 -12.57 -10.43 -25.67
C GLU A 185 -12.23 -10.88 -27.09
#